data_AF-A0A661GPH9-F1
#
_entry.id   AF-A0A661GPH9-F1
#
_cell.length_a   1.000
_cell.length_b   1.000
_cell.length_c   1.000
_cell.angle_alpha   90.00
_cell.angle_beta   90.00
_cell.angle_gamma   90.00
#
_symmetry.space_group_name_H-M   'P 1'
#
loop_
_entity.id
_entity.type
_entity.pdbx_description
1 polymer ?
#
loop_
_entity_poly.entity_id
_entity_poly.type
_entity_poly.pdbx_seq_one_letter_code
_entity_poly.pdbx_strand_id
1 'polypeptide(L)'
;VGEEFINGESHYDFSPEHARRSVERSLRRLNTDVLDIVLIHSDGNDEEILQRHGTLSALAELKKEGKIRAIGMSTKTVEGGLLAAKLGDVVMITWNLQYDDEIAVADYCHQHGKGVLIKKALASGHSTSGPKRGVNTADNPIKQCFEMIFAHPGVSSAIVGTINPEHLRANISAI
;
A
#
# COMPACT_ATOMS: atom_id res chain seq x y z
N VAL A 1 10.02 4.04 -1.51
CA VAL A 1 11.12 4.95 -1.10
C VAL A 1 10.91 5.37 0.34
N GLY A 2 11.90 5.94 1.02
CA GLY A 2 11.75 6.52 2.37
C GLY A 2 12.28 5.65 3.50
N GLU A 3 12.36 4.33 3.31
CA GLU A 3 12.95 3.39 4.28
C GLU A 3 14.08 2.60 3.64
N GLU A 4 15.16 2.40 4.41
CA GLU A 4 16.20 1.40 4.18
C GLU A 4 16.20 0.41 5.34
N PHE A 5 16.20 -0.89 5.05
CA PHE A 5 16.28 -1.94 6.06
C PHE A 5 17.70 -2.51 6.11
N ILE A 6 18.42 -2.25 7.20
CA ILE A 6 19.84 -2.58 7.35
C ILE A 6 20.00 -3.35 8.65
N ASN A 7 20.56 -4.56 8.58
CA ASN A 7 20.87 -5.39 9.76
C ASN A 7 19.70 -5.62 10.74
N GLY A 8 18.46 -5.66 10.24
CA GLY A 8 17.28 -5.86 11.08
C GLY A 8 16.59 -4.59 11.55
N GLU A 9 17.13 -3.42 11.22
CA GLU A 9 16.61 -2.12 11.64
C GLU A 9 16.16 -1.26 10.45
N SER A 10 15.07 -0.53 10.66
CA SER A 10 14.54 0.43 9.70
C SER A 10 15.18 1.80 9.91
N HIS A 11 15.77 2.35 8.85
CA HIS A 11 16.25 3.72 8.80
C HIS A 11 15.42 4.52 7.80
N TYR A 12 14.95 5.70 8.23
CA TYR A 12 14.06 6.52 7.41
C TYR A 12 14.77 7.78 6.90
N ASP A 13 14.64 8.02 5.60
CA ASP A 13 15.17 9.20 4.91
C ASP A 13 14.20 9.59 3.80
N PHE A 14 13.41 10.61 4.10
CA PHE A 14 12.37 11.12 3.22
C PHE A 14 12.87 12.27 2.32
N SER A 15 14.18 12.56 2.30
CA SER A 15 14.72 13.63 1.45
C SER A 15 14.48 13.40 -0.05
N PRO A 16 14.33 14.45 -0.87
CA PRO A 16 14.21 14.35 -2.32
C PRO A 16 15.39 13.60 -2.97
N GLU A 17 16.60 13.83 -2.47
CA GLU A 17 17.84 13.22 -2.97
C GLU A 17 17.84 11.71 -2.72
N HIS A 18 17.41 11.30 -1.52
CA HIS A 18 17.26 9.89 -1.19
C HIS A 18 16.21 9.22 -2.07
N ALA A 19 15.05 9.85 -2.24
CA ALA A 19 13.97 9.32 -3.08
C ALA A 19 14.46 9.06 -4.52
N ARG A 20 15.17 10.03 -5.11
CA ARG A 20 15.79 9.88 -6.44
C ARG A 20 16.79 8.74 -6.49
N ARG A 21 17.74 8.70 -5.56
CA ARG A 21 18.74 7.62 -5.48
C ARG A 21 18.09 6.24 -5.33
N SER A 22 17.03 6.14 -4.53
CA SER A 22 16.29 4.91 -4.28
C SER A 22 15.57 4.40 -5.54
N VAL A 23 14.96 5.30 -6.32
CA VAL A 23 14.34 4.97 -7.62
C VAL A 23 15.39 4.51 -8.63
N GLU A 24 16.49 5.26 -8.81
CA GLU A 24 17.58 4.91 -9.72
C GLU A 24 18.23 3.56 -9.38
N ARG A 25 18.35 3.25 -8.09
CA ARG A 25 18.82 1.94 -7.64
C ARG A 25 17.82 0.83 -7.99
N SER A 26 16.53 1.10 -7.86
CA SER A 26 15.47 0.12 -8.15
C SER A 26 15.39 -0.19 -9.65
N LEU A 27 15.44 0.83 -10.51
CA LEU A 27 15.51 0.69 -11.97
C LEU A 27 16.68 -0.22 -12.39
N ARG A 28 17.88 0.04 -11.87
CA ARG A 28 19.07 -0.80 -12.12
C ARG A 28 18.90 -2.24 -11.63
N ARG A 29 18.36 -2.45 -10.43
CA ARG A 29 18.17 -3.81 -9.86
C ARG A 29 17.14 -4.63 -10.63
N LEU A 30 16.08 -3.98 -11.10
CA LEU A 30 15.00 -4.61 -11.86
C LEU A 30 15.32 -4.70 -13.36
N ASN A 31 16.43 -4.11 -13.81
CA ASN A 31 16.85 -4.06 -15.21
C ASN A 31 15.73 -3.52 -16.13
N THR A 32 15.16 -2.37 -15.74
CA THR A 32 14.09 -1.66 -16.46
C THR A 32 14.34 -0.16 -16.41
N ASP A 33 13.82 0.57 -17.39
CA ASP A 33 13.90 2.04 -17.49
C ASP A 33 12.69 2.74 -16.84
N VAL A 34 11.64 1.98 -16.49
CA VAL A 34 10.42 2.52 -15.89
C VAL A 34 9.89 1.63 -14.76
N LEU A 35 9.38 2.28 -13.71
CA LEU A 35 8.59 1.66 -12.64
C LEU A 35 7.11 2.03 -12.80
N ASP A 36 6.21 1.05 -12.73
CA ASP A 36 4.78 1.33 -12.86
C ASP A 36 4.25 2.14 -11.67
N ILE A 37 4.56 1.73 -10.44
CA ILE A 37 4.11 2.39 -9.21
C ILE A 37 5.29 2.54 -8.25
N VAL A 38 5.48 3.74 -7.72
CA VAL A 38 6.41 3.99 -6.61
C VAL A 38 5.67 4.60 -5.43
N LEU A 39 5.75 3.92 -4.29
CA LEU A 39 5.12 4.37 -3.05
C LEU A 39 6.17 4.89 -2.06
N ILE A 40 5.83 5.97 -1.35
CA ILE A 40 6.50 6.38 -0.12
C ILE A 40 6.15 5.36 0.97
N HIS A 41 7.16 4.81 1.64
CA HIS A 41 6.99 3.86 2.72
C HIS A 41 7.00 4.59 4.06
N SER A 42 5.84 4.71 4.70
CA SER A 42 5.69 5.53 5.90
C SER A 42 6.29 4.92 7.16
N ASP A 43 6.83 5.78 8.03
CA ASP A 43 7.17 5.44 9.42
C ASP A 43 5.95 5.54 10.37
N GLY A 44 4.92 6.31 10.01
CA GLY A 44 3.73 6.62 10.81
C GLY A 44 3.39 8.11 10.84
N ASN A 45 4.33 8.99 10.46
CA ASN A 45 4.16 10.44 10.42
C ASN A 45 3.69 10.91 9.03
N ASP A 46 2.63 10.28 8.51
CA ASP A 46 2.22 10.38 7.11
C ASP A 46 2.08 11.83 6.61
N GLU A 47 1.37 12.67 7.37
CA GLU A 47 1.11 14.07 6.99
C GLU A 47 2.38 14.91 6.96
N GLU A 48 3.29 14.72 7.92
CA GLU A 48 4.57 15.41 7.96
C GLU A 48 5.42 15.04 6.75
N ILE A 49 5.53 13.75 6.44
CA ILE A 49 6.25 13.25 5.25
C ILE A 49 5.73 13.93 3.98
N LEU A 50 4.40 13.94 3.81
CA LEU A 50 3.75 14.49 2.61
C LEU A 50 3.90 16.01 2.49
N GLN A 51 3.87 16.74 3.61
CA GLN A 51 3.85 18.20 3.62
C GLN A 51 5.24 18.83 3.68
N ARG A 52 6.20 18.20 4.33
CA ARG A 52 7.46 18.86 4.73
C ARG A 52 8.72 18.28 4.09
N HIS A 53 8.72 17.00 3.73
CA HIS A 53 9.96 16.34 3.29
C HIS A 53 10.26 16.45 1.80
N GLY A 54 9.28 16.84 0.97
CA GLY A 54 9.47 17.00 -0.48
C GLY A 54 9.64 15.68 -1.25
N THR A 55 9.49 14.53 -0.59
CA THR A 55 9.59 13.18 -1.20
C THR A 55 8.63 13.04 -2.38
N LEU A 56 7.37 13.41 -2.20
CA LEU A 56 6.34 13.25 -3.22
C LEU A 56 6.61 14.13 -4.44
N SER A 57 7.10 15.35 -4.22
CA SER A 57 7.54 16.25 -5.29
C SER A 57 8.70 15.64 -6.10
N ALA A 58 9.66 15.01 -5.44
CA ALA A 58 10.76 14.32 -6.13
C ALA A 58 10.25 13.16 -7.00
N LEU A 59 9.28 12.38 -6.49
CA LEU A 59 8.64 11.31 -7.26
C LEU A 59 7.82 11.88 -8.43
N ALA A 60 7.15 13.02 -8.25
CA ALA A 60 6.41 13.69 -9.32
C ALA A 60 7.32 14.16 -10.46
N GLU A 61 8.51 14.68 -10.15
CA GLU A 61 9.50 15.01 -11.17
C GLU A 61 10.02 13.77 -11.90
N LEU A 62 10.30 12.68 -11.19
CA LEU A 62 10.68 11.40 -11.82
C LEU A 62 9.57 10.81 -12.70
N LYS A 63 8.31 11.03 -12.33
CA LYS A 63 7.15 10.71 -13.17
C LYS A 63 7.13 11.55 -14.45
N LYS A 64 7.40 12.87 -14.36
CA LYS A 64 7.55 13.74 -15.55
C LYS A 64 8.73 13.34 -16.44
N GLU A 65 9.82 12.86 -15.84
CA GLU A 65 10.99 12.30 -16.55
C GLU A 65 10.69 10.95 -17.24
N GLY A 66 9.50 10.36 -17.04
CA GLY A 66 9.10 9.09 -17.65
C GLY A 66 9.60 7.83 -16.93
N LYS A 67 10.29 7.99 -15.79
CA LYS A 67 10.86 6.87 -15.00
C LYS A 67 9.83 6.19 -14.10
N ILE A 68 8.71 6.86 -13.82
CA ILE A 68 7.63 6.36 -12.99
C ILE A 68 6.29 6.63 -13.69
N ARG A 69 5.34 5.69 -13.67
CA ARG A 69 3.99 5.91 -14.24
C ARG A 69 2.99 6.44 -13.21
N ALA A 70 3.03 5.94 -11.97
CA ALA A 70 2.17 6.37 -10.89
C ALA A 70 2.93 6.49 -9.56
N ILE A 71 2.55 7.46 -8.74
CA ILE A 71 3.16 7.74 -7.44
C ILE A 71 2.12 7.71 -6.34
N GLY A 72 2.56 7.43 -5.13
CA GLY A 72 1.65 7.27 -4.01
C GLY A 72 2.35 7.08 -2.67
N MET A 73 1.59 6.64 -1.68
CA MET A 73 2.10 6.34 -0.35
C MET A 73 1.46 5.08 0.22
N SER A 74 2.26 4.31 0.97
CA SER A 74 1.78 3.26 1.85
C SER A 74 1.62 3.86 3.25
N THR A 75 0.38 4.16 3.61
CA THR A 75 -0.01 4.98 4.76
C THR A 75 -0.23 4.13 6.02
N LYS A 76 -0.23 4.79 7.17
CA LYS A 76 -0.50 4.21 8.49
C LYS A 76 -1.56 4.99 9.26
N THR A 77 -1.99 6.16 8.77
CA THR A 77 -3.06 6.98 9.38
C THR A 77 -4.15 7.30 8.35
N VAL A 78 -5.37 7.53 8.82
CA VAL A 78 -6.52 7.86 7.96
C VAL A 78 -6.32 9.22 7.30
N GLU A 79 -5.89 10.21 8.07
CA GLU A 79 -5.60 11.57 7.61
C GLU A 79 -4.47 11.57 6.58
N GLY A 80 -3.43 10.79 6.83
CA GLY A 80 -2.33 10.53 5.91
C GLY A 80 -2.81 9.88 4.61
N GLY A 81 -3.65 8.85 4.70
CA GLY A 81 -4.30 8.20 3.57
C GLY A 81 -5.09 9.16 2.69
N LEU A 82 -5.94 9.99 3.30
CA LEU A 82 -6.73 10.99 2.60
C LEU A 82 -5.86 12.06 1.94
N LEU A 83 -4.79 12.50 2.60
CA LEU A 83 -3.85 13.46 2.04
C LEU A 83 -3.04 12.84 0.88
N ALA A 84 -2.56 11.60 1.03
CA ALA A 84 -1.88 10.87 -0.03
C ALA A 84 -2.78 10.71 -1.26
N ALA A 85 -4.08 10.40 -1.07
CA ALA A 85 -5.04 10.29 -2.17
C ALA A 85 -5.27 11.62 -2.91
N LYS A 86 -5.28 12.74 -2.18
CA LYS A 86 -5.39 14.09 -2.77
C LYS A 86 -4.18 14.43 -3.65
N LEU A 87 -2.98 14.05 -3.21
CA LEU A 87 -1.72 14.49 -3.82
C LEU A 87 -1.13 13.48 -4.84
N GLY A 88 -1.45 12.19 -4.70
CA GLY A 88 -0.89 11.10 -5.51
C GLY A 88 -1.91 10.43 -6.43
N ASP A 89 -1.49 9.34 -7.07
CA ASP A 89 -2.32 8.53 -7.97
C ASP A 89 -2.89 7.29 -7.27
N VAL A 90 -2.14 6.74 -6.31
CA VAL A 90 -2.43 5.46 -5.64
C VAL A 90 -2.15 5.57 -4.15
N VAL A 91 -2.98 4.95 -3.31
CA VAL A 91 -2.72 4.80 -1.86
C VAL A 91 -2.74 3.33 -1.49
N MET A 92 -1.79 2.92 -0.64
CA MET A 92 -1.79 1.58 -0.05
C MET A 92 -2.18 1.64 1.43
N ILE A 93 -3.34 1.07 1.75
CA ILE A 93 -3.97 1.12 3.08
C ILE A 93 -4.02 -0.26 3.72
N THR A 94 -4.12 -0.31 5.05
CA THR A 94 -4.37 -1.54 5.79
C THR A 94 -5.88 -1.81 5.85
N TRP A 95 -6.30 -2.99 5.41
CA TRP A 95 -7.66 -3.46 5.64
C TRP A 95 -7.67 -4.98 5.78
N ASN A 96 -8.27 -5.49 6.86
CA ASN A 96 -8.54 -6.90 7.08
C ASN A 96 -9.72 -7.06 8.06
N LEU A 97 -10.12 -8.30 8.35
CA LEU A 97 -11.21 -8.62 9.28
C LEU A 97 -11.07 -8.00 10.68
N GLN A 98 -9.86 -7.61 11.09
CA GLN A 98 -9.56 -7.05 12.41
C GLN A 98 -9.23 -5.55 12.37
N TYR A 99 -9.18 -4.93 11.19
CA TYR A 99 -8.80 -3.54 11.04
C TYR A 99 -9.44 -2.95 9.78
N ASP A 100 -10.31 -1.97 9.97
CA ASP A 100 -11.13 -1.34 8.95
C ASP A 100 -11.18 0.21 9.07
N ASP A 101 -10.29 0.81 9.87
CA ASP A 101 -10.30 2.25 10.12
C ASP A 101 -10.00 3.09 8.86
N GLU A 102 -9.24 2.55 7.90
CA GLU A 102 -8.82 3.26 6.68
C GLU A 102 -9.86 3.17 5.53
N ILE A 103 -11.06 2.60 5.72
CA ILE A 103 -12.08 2.47 4.66
C ILE A 103 -12.43 3.82 4.02
N ALA A 104 -12.50 4.89 4.81
CA ALA A 104 -12.81 6.24 4.31
C ALA A 104 -11.81 6.71 3.23
N VAL A 105 -10.57 6.19 3.24
CA VAL A 105 -9.57 6.45 2.19
C VAL A 105 -9.97 5.75 0.88
N ALA A 106 -10.48 4.52 0.96
CA ALA A 106 -10.96 3.79 -0.21
C ALA A 106 -12.20 4.43 -0.83
N ASP A 107 -13.13 4.91 0.00
CA ASP A 107 -14.29 5.71 -0.44
C ASP A 107 -13.85 6.98 -1.19
N TYR A 108 -12.93 7.73 -0.59
CA TYR A 108 -12.38 8.94 -1.21
C TYR A 108 -11.71 8.62 -2.55
N CYS A 109 -10.89 7.57 -2.60
CA CYS A 109 -10.21 7.15 -3.82
C CYS A 109 -11.18 6.77 -4.94
N HIS A 110 -12.25 6.03 -4.61
CA HIS A 110 -13.30 5.67 -5.57
C HIS A 110 -13.95 6.91 -6.19
N GLN A 111 -14.32 7.89 -5.36
CA GLN A 111 -14.97 9.13 -5.80
C GLN A 111 -14.06 10.02 -6.67
N HIS A 112 -12.74 9.87 -6.56
CA HIS A 112 -11.76 10.74 -7.22
C HIS A 112 -10.90 10.03 -8.27
N GLY A 113 -11.25 8.79 -8.64
CA GLY A 113 -10.53 8.01 -9.65
C GLY A 113 -9.08 7.68 -9.26
N LYS A 114 -8.83 7.40 -7.97
CA LYS A 114 -7.53 7.01 -7.44
C LYS A 114 -7.44 5.50 -7.24
N GLY A 115 -6.25 4.93 -7.36
CA GLY A 115 -6.01 3.52 -7.10
C GLY A 115 -5.88 3.21 -5.61
N VAL A 116 -6.38 2.06 -5.18
CA VAL A 116 -6.22 1.56 -3.80
C VAL A 116 -5.61 0.18 -3.81
N LEU A 117 -4.50 0.04 -3.09
CA LEU A 117 -3.84 -1.24 -2.85
C LEU A 117 -4.04 -1.66 -1.38
N ILE A 118 -4.54 -2.85 -1.13
CA ILE A 118 -4.68 -3.35 0.23
C ILE A 118 -3.39 -4.06 0.65
N LYS A 119 -2.81 -3.65 1.79
CA LYS A 119 -1.79 -4.42 2.51
C LYS A 119 -2.39 -5.10 3.73
N LYS A 120 -1.70 -6.15 4.20
CA LYS A 120 -2.05 -6.87 5.43
C LYS A 120 -3.49 -7.43 5.43
N ALA A 121 -4.01 -7.78 4.25
CA ALA A 121 -5.34 -8.39 4.09
C ALA A 121 -5.56 -9.61 5.01
N LEU A 122 -4.51 -10.41 5.23
CA LEU A 122 -4.57 -11.60 6.10
C LEU A 122 -3.84 -11.40 7.45
N ALA A 123 -3.74 -10.16 7.94
CA ALA A 123 -3.13 -9.82 9.23
C ALA A 123 -1.72 -10.43 9.45
N SER A 124 -0.91 -10.51 8.40
CA SER A 124 0.41 -11.18 8.42
C SER A 124 0.35 -12.67 8.83
N GLY A 125 -0.72 -13.38 8.45
CA GLY A 125 -0.94 -14.78 8.80
C GLY A 125 -1.71 -14.99 10.11
N HIS A 126 -2.04 -13.92 10.84
CA HIS A 126 -2.78 -14.01 12.11
C HIS A 126 -4.32 -13.95 11.91
N SER A 127 -4.80 -13.91 10.67
CA SER A 127 -6.22 -14.05 10.33
C SER A 127 -6.72 -15.48 10.54
N THR A 128 -6.75 -15.91 11.79
CA THR A 128 -7.30 -17.21 12.24
C THR A 128 -8.70 -17.07 12.83
N SER A 129 -9.14 -15.83 13.08
CA SER A 129 -10.41 -15.49 13.69
C SER A 129 -11.24 -14.63 12.74
N GLY A 130 -12.57 -14.78 12.80
CA GLY A 130 -13.52 -13.95 12.05
C GLY A 130 -13.47 -12.45 12.42
N PRO A 131 -14.32 -11.63 11.79
CA PRO A 131 -14.27 -10.18 11.93
C PRO A 131 -14.50 -9.69 13.36
N LYS A 132 -13.85 -8.57 13.72
CA LYS A 132 -14.06 -7.89 15.01
C LYS A 132 -15.51 -7.41 15.19
N ARG A 133 -16.21 -7.15 14.08
CA ARG A 133 -17.62 -6.74 14.02
C ARG A 133 -18.39 -7.68 13.10
N GLY A 134 -19.32 -8.45 13.65
CA GLY A 134 -20.15 -9.42 12.90
C GLY A 134 -20.19 -10.80 13.55
N VAL A 135 -21.14 -11.64 13.10
CA VAL A 135 -21.25 -13.03 13.56
C VAL A 135 -20.15 -13.86 12.89
N ASN A 136 -19.35 -14.56 13.69
CA ASN A 136 -18.34 -15.51 13.24
C ASN A 136 -19.05 -16.71 12.58
N THR A 137 -19.24 -16.65 11.26
CA THR A 137 -20.15 -17.56 10.52
C THR A 137 -19.45 -18.43 9.48
N ALA A 138 -18.14 -18.31 9.28
CA ALA A 138 -17.47 -18.96 8.15
C ALA A 138 -16.35 -19.91 8.57
N ASP A 139 -16.37 -21.12 8.01
CA ASP A 139 -15.31 -22.13 8.06
C ASP A 139 -14.01 -21.70 7.34
N ASN A 140 -13.97 -20.48 6.76
CA ASN A 140 -12.83 -19.97 5.98
C ASN A 140 -12.67 -18.44 6.11
N PRO A 141 -11.83 -17.95 7.04
CA PRO A 141 -11.59 -16.52 7.25
C PRO A 141 -10.86 -15.83 6.09
N ILE A 142 -10.13 -16.58 5.25
CA ILE A 142 -9.44 -16.02 4.07
C ILE A 142 -10.47 -15.58 3.03
N LYS A 143 -11.40 -16.48 2.67
CA LYS A 143 -12.48 -16.20 1.71
C LYS A 143 -13.34 -15.02 2.16
N GLN A 144 -13.74 -15.01 3.43
CA GLN A 144 -14.52 -13.91 4.00
C GLN A 144 -13.80 -12.56 3.89
N CYS A 145 -12.48 -12.54 4.17
CA CYS A 145 -11.70 -11.31 4.05
C CYS A 145 -11.63 -10.81 2.61
N PHE A 146 -11.41 -11.71 1.64
CA PHE A 146 -11.35 -11.34 0.24
C PHE A 146 -12.71 -10.88 -0.29
N GLU A 147 -13.80 -11.57 0.03
CA GLU A 147 -15.15 -11.13 -0.32
C GLU A 147 -15.43 -9.72 0.21
N MET A 148 -15.06 -9.44 1.47
CA MET A 148 -15.23 -8.12 2.06
C MET A 148 -14.39 -7.04 1.35
N ILE A 149 -13.09 -7.31 1.12
CA ILE A 149 -12.17 -6.36 0.50
C ILE A 149 -12.58 -6.08 -0.95
N PHE A 150 -12.86 -7.12 -1.74
CA PHE A 150 -13.15 -6.98 -3.17
C PHE A 150 -14.60 -6.56 -3.46
N ALA A 151 -15.52 -6.65 -2.48
CA ALA A 151 -16.84 -6.05 -2.61
C ALA A 151 -16.81 -4.51 -2.64
N HIS A 152 -15.72 -3.88 -2.17
CA HIS A 152 -15.61 -2.43 -2.14
C HIS A 152 -15.14 -1.87 -3.50
N PRO A 153 -15.92 -1.03 -4.19
CA PRO A 153 -15.62 -0.60 -5.56
C PRO A 153 -14.40 0.32 -5.68
N GLY A 154 -13.92 0.88 -4.57
CA GLY A 154 -12.66 1.63 -4.52
C GLY A 154 -11.41 0.77 -4.52
N VAL A 155 -11.49 -0.53 -4.19
CA VAL A 155 -10.32 -1.40 -4.09
C VAL A 155 -9.86 -1.82 -5.48
N SER A 156 -8.61 -1.50 -5.82
CA SER A 156 -8.02 -1.87 -7.11
C SER A 156 -7.29 -3.22 -7.06
N SER A 157 -6.64 -3.53 -5.95
CA SER A 157 -5.91 -4.78 -5.75
C SER A 157 -5.62 -5.04 -4.27
N ALA A 158 -5.36 -6.30 -3.90
CA ALA A 158 -4.83 -6.68 -2.61
C ALA A 158 -3.46 -7.37 -2.77
N ILE A 159 -2.46 -6.92 -2.03
CA ILE A 159 -1.10 -7.47 -2.05
C ILE A 159 -0.98 -8.52 -0.94
N VAL A 160 -1.09 -9.79 -1.33
CA VAL A 160 -1.03 -10.94 -0.42
C VAL A 160 0.27 -11.71 -0.64
N GLY A 161 1.20 -11.59 0.30
CA GLY A 161 2.50 -12.26 0.23
C GLY A 161 2.46 -13.71 0.71
N THR A 162 3.26 -14.57 0.08
CA THR A 162 3.51 -15.94 0.52
C THR A 162 4.85 -16.44 -0.03
N ILE A 163 5.49 -17.36 0.71
CA ILE A 163 6.64 -18.15 0.24
C ILE A 163 6.26 -19.61 -0.06
N ASN A 164 5.00 -19.99 0.18
CA ASN A 164 4.47 -21.33 -0.06
C ASN A 164 3.58 -21.33 -1.32
N PRO A 165 3.88 -22.17 -2.35
CA PRO A 165 3.06 -22.25 -3.56
C PRO A 165 1.63 -22.74 -3.29
N GLU A 166 1.37 -23.56 -2.27
CA GLU A 166 0.02 -23.96 -1.93
C GLU A 166 -0.81 -22.80 -1.38
N HIS A 167 -0.21 -21.92 -0.58
CA HIS A 167 -0.88 -20.70 -0.14
C HIS A 167 -1.20 -19.78 -1.32
N LEU A 168 -0.31 -19.70 -2.32
CA LEU A 168 -0.58 -18.91 -3.53
C LEU A 168 -1.82 -19.45 -4.27
N ARG A 169 -1.91 -20.78 -4.46
CA ARG A 169 -3.08 -21.41 -5.08
C ARG A 169 -4.36 -21.22 -4.26
N ALA A 170 -4.26 -21.36 -2.93
CA ALA A 170 -5.38 -21.13 -2.02
C ALA A 170 -5.88 -19.67 -2.09
N ASN A 171 -4.96 -18.70 -2.16
CA ASN A 171 -5.32 -17.29 -2.29
C ASN A 171 -6.07 -17.02 -3.61
N ILE A 172 -5.61 -17.60 -4.73
CA ILE A 172 -6.27 -17.45 -6.03
C ILE A 172 -7.68 -18.07 -6.01
N SER A 173 -7.83 -19.23 -5.35
CA SER A 173 -9.11 -19.95 -5.29
C SER A 173 -10.13 -19.31 -4.34
N ALA A 174 -9.72 -18.31 -3.55
CA ALA A 174 -10.56 -17.63 -2.57
C ALA A 174 -11.15 -16.30 -3.09
N ILE A 175 -10.90 -15.95 -4.36
CA ILE A 175 -11.42 -14.77 -5.06
C ILE A 175 -12.52 -15.20 -6.03
#